data_AF-A0A9X3E6Q4-F1
#
_entry.id   AF-A0A9X3E6Q4-F1
#
_cell.length_a   1.000
_cell.length_b   1.000
_cell.length_c   1.000
_cell.angle_alpha   90.00
_cell.angle_beta   90.00
_cell.angle_gamma   90.00
#
_symmetry.space_group_name_H-M   'P 1'
#
loop_
_entity.id
_entity.type
_entity.pdbx_description
1 polymer ?
#
loop_
_entity_poly.entity_id
_entity_poly.type
_entity_poly.pdbx_seq_one_letter_code
_entity_poly.pdbx_strand_id
1 'polypeptide(L)'
;MTTEINERDTFVEHGEVGVSLYQLECAIQTWSALQSRETSIAEAATTFNVRPELVREVVEANIWMSVTGHESDPTQQFIEHEGSDE
;
A
#
# COMPACT_ATOMS: atom_id res chain seq x y z
N MET A 1 6.64 6.90 -18.14
CA MET A 1 7.67 5.85 -18.05
C MET A 1 7.26 5.02 -16.84
N THR A 2 6.54 3.94 -17.07
CA THR A 2 5.94 3.12 -16.01
C THR A 2 7.04 2.24 -15.45
N THR A 3 7.42 2.44 -14.20
CA THR A 3 8.37 1.57 -13.52
C THR A 3 7.65 0.24 -13.30
N GLU A 4 8.00 -0.79 -14.07
CA GLU A 4 7.56 -2.15 -13.78
C GLU A 4 8.14 -2.53 -12.42
N ILE A 5 7.28 -2.65 -11.40
CA ILE A 5 7.67 -3.27 -10.14
C ILE A 5 7.94 -4.73 -10.46
N ASN A 6 9.22 -5.11 -10.43
CA ASN A 6 9.65 -6.47 -10.64
C ASN A 6 9.14 -7.28 -9.44
N GLU A 7 8.29 -8.29 -9.67
CA GLU A 7 7.66 -9.16 -8.66
C GLU A 7 8.63 -9.89 -7.71
N ARG A 8 9.94 -9.61 -7.81
CA ARG A 8 11.06 -10.28 -7.15
C ARG A 8 11.94 -9.38 -6.29
N ASP A 9 11.64 -8.09 -6.16
CA ASP A 9 12.36 -7.25 -5.21
C ASP A 9 11.91 -7.61 -3.77
N THR A 10 12.75 -8.42 -3.14
CA THR A 10 12.59 -8.91 -1.76
C THR A 10 13.38 -7.98 -0.84
N PHE A 11 12.84 -7.60 0.32
CA PHE A 11 13.66 -6.99 1.37
C PHE A 11 14.68 -8.02 1.84
N VAL A 12 15.93 -7.95 1.37
CA VAL A 12 17.02 -8.81 1.87
C VAL A 12 17.80 -8.04 2.93
N GLU A 13 17.42 -8.21 4.20
CA GLU A 13 18.30 -7.96 5.32
C GLU A 13 18.52 -9.30 6.04
N HIS A 14 19.77 -9.74 6.14
CA HIS A 14 20.21 -10.89 6.95
C HIS A 14 19.84 -12.32 6.51
N GLY A 15 19.59 -12.58 5.22
CA GLY A 15 19.50 -13.96 4.71
C GLY A 15 18.25 -14.74 5.15
N GLU A 16 17.26 -14.04 5.72
CA GLU A 16 15.88 -14.50 5.81
C GLU A 16 15.14 -14.12 4.51
N VAL A 17 14.22 -14.97 4.06
CA VAL A 17 13.35 -14.65 2.92
C VAL A 17 12.39 -13.55 3.38
N GLY A 18 12.74 -12.29 3.13
CA GLY A 18 11.91 -11.15 3.51
C GLY A 18 10.57 -11.13 2.78
N VAL A 19 9.69 -10.23 3.23
CA VAL A 19 8.42 -9.95 2.55
C VAL A 19 8.72 -9.27 1.21
N SER A 20 8.08 -9.68 0.11
CA SER A 20 8.19 -8.98 -1.18
C SER A 20 7.24 -7.77 -1.25
N LEU A 21 7.49 -6.84 -2.17
CA LEU A 21 6.57 -5.72 -2.41
C LEU A 21 5.15 -6.19 -2.74
N TYR A 22 5.02 -7.24 -3.55
CA TYR A 22 3.73 -7.87 -3.86
C TYR A 22 3.03 -8.46 -2.62
N GLN A 23 3.78 -9.07 -1.70
CA GLN A 23 3.19 -9.58 -0.46
C GLN A 23 2.72 -8.44 0.44
N LEU A 24 3.46 -7.33 0.51
CA LEU A 24 3.04 -6.13 1.23
C LEU A 24 1.79 -5.50 0.58
N GLU A 25 1.74 -5.45 -0.76
CA GLU A 25 0.60 -5.00 -1.55
C GLU A 25 -0.68 -5.78 -1.23
N CYS A 26 -0.64 -7.11 -1.35
CA CYS A 26 -1.78 -7.97 -1.03
C CYS A 26 -2.21 -7.82 0.42
N ALA A 27 -1.25 -7.65 1.34
CA ALA A 27 -1.54 -7.44 2.75
C ALA A 27 -2.26 -6.11 3.01
N ILE A 28 -1.80 -5.01 2.40
CA ILE A 28 -2.43 -3.68 2.49
C ILE A 28 -3.84 -3.70 1.89
N GLN A 29 -4.00 -4.32 0.72
CA GLN A 29 -5.31 -4.45 0.06
C GLN A 29 -6.30 -5.18 0.97
N THR A 30 -5.90 -6.35 1.46
CA THR A 30 -6.77 -7.17 2.32
C THR A 30 -7.08 -6.46 3.63
N TRP A 31 -6.08 -5.87 4.27
CA TRP A 31 -6.25 -5.20 5.55
C TRP A 31 -7.19 -3.99 5.46
N SER A 32 -7.02 -3.13 4.45
CA SER A 32 -7.84 -1.93 4.28
C SER A 32 -9.29 -2.28 3.96
N ALA A 33 -9.53 -3.27 3.08
CA ALA A 33 -10.88 -3.77 2.79
C ALA A 33 -11.61 -4.29 4.03
N LEU A 34 -10.88 -4.90 4.98
CA LEU A 34 -11.46 -5.43 6.23
C LEU A 34 -11.78 -4.35 7.28
N GLN A 35 -11.34 -3.09 7.11
CA GLN A 35 -11.60 -2.04 8.10
C GLN A 35 -13.05 -1.53 8.07
N SER A 36 -13.76 -1.68 6.95
CA SER A 36 -15.12 -1.13 6.77
C SER A 36 -15.23 0.37 7.08
N ARG A 37 -14.14 1.12 6.84
CA ARG A 37 -14.03 2.58 6.96
C ARG A 37 -12.86 3.05 6.10
N GLU A 38 -12.77 4.35 5.89
CA GLU A 38 -11.59 4.95 5.28
C GLU A 38 -10.34 4.67 6.13
N THR A 39 -9.25 4.32 5.44
CA THR A 39 -7.94 4.08 6.03
C THR A 39 -6.92 4.96 5.35
N SER A 40 -6.14 5.70 6.15
CA SER A 40 -5.12 6.57 5.60
C SER A 40 -3.81 5.85 5.30
N ILE A 41 -2.99 6.44 4.43
CA ILE A 41 -1.63 5.98 4.16
C ILE A 41 -0.79 5.95 5.45
N ALA A 42 -0.94 6.96 6.33
CA ALA A 42 -0.25 7.00 7.62
C ALA A 42 -0.68 5.85 8.56
N GLU A 43 -1.96 5.47 8.54
CA GLU A 43 -2.47 4.37 9.35
C GLU A 43 -1.94 3.01 8.85
N ALA A 44 -1.95 2.78 7.54
CA ALA A 44 -1.36 1.60 6.94
C ALA A 44 0.14 1.52 7.25
N ALA A 45 0.87 2.64 7.11
CA ALA A 45 2.30 2.71 7.43
C ALA A 45 2.59 2.32 8.89
N THR A 46 1.77 2.81 9.82
CA THR A 46 1.84 2.45 11.24
C THR A 46 1.54 0.97 11.45
N THR A 47 0.51 0.43 10.80
CA THR A 47 0.06 -0.95 10.94
C THR A 47 1.12 -1.95 10.46
N PHE A 48 1.73 -1.68 9.31
CA PHE A 48 2.73 -2.55 8.69
C PHE A 48 4.17 -2.21 9.10
N ASN A 49 4.35 -1.21 9.97
CA ASN A 49 5.65 -0.72 10.42
C ASN A 49 6.60 -0.39 9.25
N VAL A 50 6.09 0.35 8.27
CA VAL A 50 6.81 0.83 7.09
C VAL A 50 6.69 2.34 6.96
N ARG A 51 7.41 2.93 6.00
CA ARG A 51 7.31 4.35 5.71
C ARG A 51 6.05 4.66 4.89
N PRO A 52 5.37 5.81 5.10
CA PRO A 52 4.22 6.23 4.30
C PRO A 52 4.47 6.24 2.80
N GLU A 53 5.67 6.63 2.37
CA GLU A 53 6.03 6.69 0.95
C GLU A 53 5.98 5.30 0.29
N LEU A 54 6.41 4.25 1.01
CA LEU A 54 6.36 2.89 0.50
C LEU A 54 4.92 2.38 0.37
N VAL A 55 4.06 2.69 1.35
CA VAL A 55 2.63 2.35 1.26
C VAL A 55 2.02 3.00 0.03
N ARG A 56 2.30 4.29 -0.20
CA ARG A 56 1.82 5.02 -1.36
C ARG A 56 2.28 4.37 -2.67
N GLU A 57 3.57 4.09 -2.80
CA GLU A 57 4.14 3.43 -3.98
C GLU A 57 3.46 2.09 -4.28
N VAL A 58 3.21 1.29 -3.24
CA VAL A 58 2.56 -0.02 -3.36
C VAL A 58 1.08 0.09 -3.70
N VAL A 59 0.35 1.05 -3.10
CA VAL A 59 -1.06 1.29 -3.40
C VAL A 59 -1.24 1.78 -4.84
N GLU A 60 -0.44 2.75 -5.29
CA GLU A 60 -0.50 3.29 -6.65
C GLU A 60 -0.06 2.27 -7.73
N ALA A 61 0.64 1.21 -7.35
CA ALA A 61 1.02 0.13 -8.26
C ALA A 61 -0.05 -0.95 -8.44
N ASN A 62 -1.01 -1.07 -7.51
CA ASN A 62 -2.09 -2.05 -7.57
C ASN A 62 -3.24 -1.53 -8.44
N ILE A 63 -3.63 -2.29 -9.46
CA ILE A 63 -4.69 -1.88 -10.41
C ILE A 63 -6.11 -1.80 -9.80
N TRP A 64 -6.30 -2.30 -8.57
CA TRP A 64 -7.56 -2.32 -7.84
C TRP A 64 -7.59 -1.35 -6.67
N MET A 65 -6.51 -0.61 -6.43
CA MET A 65 -6.46 0.40 -5.38
C MET A 65 -6.03 1.75 -5.95
N SER A 66 -6.43 2.82 -5.30
CA SER A 66 -5.99 4.17 -5.62
C SER A 66 -5.72 4.95 -4.33
N VAL A 67 -5.00 6.07 -4.47
CA VAL A 67 -4.79 7.04 -3.39
C VAL A 67 -5.62 8.28 -3.68
N THR A 68 -6.51 8.63 -2.75
CA THR A 68 -7.34 9.85 -2.81
C THR A 68 -6.99 10.82 -1.67
N GLY A 69 -7.47 12.06 -1.76
CA GLY A 69 -7.27 13.08 -0.72
C GLY A 69 -6.11 14.04 -1.01
N HIS A 70 -5.48 14.57 0.05
CA HIS A 70 -4.49 15.65 -0.04
C HIS A 70 -3.15 15.16 -0.63
N GLU A 71 -2.55 15.89 -1.57
CA GLU A 71 -1.40 15.38 -2.35
C GLU A 71 -0.12 15.08 -1.53
N SER A 72 0.05 15.73 -0.37
CA SER A 72 1.32 15.69 0.40
C SER A 72 1.19 15.33 1.88
N ASP A 73 -0.02 15.10 2.40
CA ASP A 73 -0.21 14.76 3.82
C ASP A 73 -0.70 13.32 3.95
N PRO A 74 0.14 12.36 4.39
CA PRO A 74 -0.23 10.94 4.47
C PRO A 74 -1.34 10.66 5.49
N THR A 75 -1.65 11.59 6.40
CA THR A 75 -2.79 11.48 7.31
C THR A 75 -4.12 11.85 6.65
N GLN A 76 -4.06 12.54 5.51
CA GLN A 76 -5.18 12.98 4.68
C GLN A 76 -5.17 12.32 3.29
N GLN A 77 -4.41 11.24 3.14
CA GLN A 77 -4.39 10.39 1.96
C GLN A 77 -5.05 9.07 2.30
N PHE A 78 -6.04 8.67 1.52
CA PHE A 78 -6.86 7.50 1.81
C PHE A 78 -6.70 6.44 0.73
N ILE A 79 -6.79 5.18 1.16
CA ILE A 79 -6.79 4.02 0.27
C ILE A 79 -8.23 3.77 -0.19
N GLU A 80 -8.46 3.81 -1.49
CA GLU A 80 -9.74 3.51 -2.14
C GLU A 80 -9.61 2.21 -2.96
N HIS A 81 -10.70 1.45 -3.08
CA HIS A 81 -10.75 0.18 -3.82
C HIS A 81 -11.64 0.32 -5.05
N GLU A 82 -11.18 -0.15 -6.21
CA GLU A 82 -12.00 -0.19 -7.43
C GLU A 82 -13.29 -0.99 -7.18
N GLY A 83 -14.44 -0.40 -7.51
CA GLY A 83 -15.77 -0.98 -7.27
C GLY A 83 -16.36 -0.73 -5.88
N SER A 84 -15.76 0.13 -5.05
CA SER A 84 -16.37 0.58 -3.79
C SER A 84 -17.42 1.70 -3.94
N ASP A 85 -17.65 2.18 -5.16
CA ASP A 85 -18.74 3.10 -5.49
C ASP A 85 -20.09 2.35 -5.59
N GLU A 86 -20.63 1.90 -4.45
CA GLU A 86 -22.04 1.50 -4.29
C GLU A 86 -22.71 2.19 -3.09
#